data_AF-A0A1Q5MJ54-F1
#
_entry.id   AF-A0A1Q5MJ54-F1
#
_cell.length_a   1.000
_cell.length_b   1.000
_cell.length_c   1.000
_cell.angle_alpha   90.00
_cell.angle_beta   90.00
_cell.angle_gamma   90.00
#
_symmetry.space_group_name_H-M   'P 1'
#
loop_
_entity.id
_entity.type
_entity.pdbx_description
1 polymer ?
#
loop_
_entity_poly.entity_id
_entity_poly.type
_entity_poly.pdbx_seq_one_letter_code
_entity_poly.pdbx_strand_id
1 'polypeptide(L)' 'MAEAALLAVEYGSSVVQLLHGHGYGPGHSVSARAVSEGVWRECPACDYVGAPASIANHTKKAHTAAVCEQAQGAER' A
#
# COMPACT_ATOMS: atom_id res chain seq x y z
N MET A 1 20.19 -10.24 12.14
CA MET A 1 19.32 -9.25 11.47
C MET A 1 18.97 -8.16 12.47
N ALA A 2 19.29 -6.90 12.18
CA ALA A 2 19.06 -5.80 13.11
C ALA A 2 17.57 -5.40 13.20
N GLU A 3 16.86 -5.38 12.07
CA GLU A 3 15.43 -5.02 12.00
C GLU A 3 14.54 -5.92 12.86
N ALA A 4 14.77 -7.23 12.83
CA ALA A 4 13.99 -8.20 13.61
C ALA A 4 14.27 -8.07 15.11
N ALA A 5 15.52 -7.78 15.48
CA ALA A 5 15.87 -7.50 16.87
C ALA A 5 15.21 -6.22 17.39
N LEU A 6 15.20 -5.16 16.57
CA LEU A 6 14.51 -3.91 16.90
C LEU A 6 12.98 -4.13 17.04
N LEU A 7 12.36 -4.85 16.11
CA LEU A 7 10.93 -5.18 16.20
C LEU A 7 10.60 -5.96 17.47
N ALA A 8 11.45 -6.92 17.86
CA ALA A 8 11.24 -7.72 19.06
C ALA A 8 11.37 -6.88 20.34
N VAL A 9 12.40 -6.03 20.44
CA VAL A 9 12.68 -5.21 21.63
C VAL A 9 11.67 -4.07 21.79
N GLU A 10 11.38 -3.35 20.73
CA GLU A 10 10.60 -2.09 20.81
C GLU A 10 9.10 -2.28 20.55
N TYR A 11 8.73 -3.30 19.76
CA TYR A 11 7.37 -3.44 19.23
C TYR A 11 6.78 -4.84 19.41
N GLY A 12 7.37 -5.69 20.26
CA GLY A 12 6.85 -7.03 20.54
C GLY A 12 6.75 -7.92 19.31
N SER A 13 7.65 -7.75 18.33
CA SER A 13 7.61 -8.40 17.01
C SER A 13 6.37 -8.07 16.17
N SER A 14 5.69 -6.96 16.46
CA SER A 14 4.46 -6.53 15.77
C SER A 14 4.69 -5.30 14.91
N VAL A 15 4.61 -5.47 13.59
CA VAL A 15 4.63 -4.35 12.64
C VAL A 15 3.42 -3.43 12.86
N VAL A 16 2.28 -3.97 13.31
CA VAL A 16 1.10 -3.15 13.63
C VAL A 16 1.40 -2.20 14.79
N GLN A 17 2.10 -2.66 15.84
CA GLN A 17 2.50 -1.78 16.94
C GLN A 17 3.52 -0.73 16.50
N LEU A 18 4.46 -1.08 15.62
CA LEU A 18 5.37 -0.12 15.00
C LEU A 18 4.59 0.98 14.27
N LEU A 19 3.68 0.59 13.37
CA LEU A 19 2.88 1.54 12.59
C LEU A 19 2.06 2.46 13.50
N HIS A 20 1.41 1.90 14.52
CA HIS A 20 0.64 2.66 15.50
C HIS A 20 1.51 3.64 16.30
N GLY A 21 2.72 3.22 16.72
CA GLY A 21 3.69 4.09 17.40
C GLY A 21 4.17 5.26 16.53
N HIS A 22 4.17 5.08 15.21
CA HIS A 22 4.46 6.14 14.23
C HIS A 22 3.23 6.95 13.79
N GLY A 23 2.09 6.75 14.46
CA GLY A 23 0.86 7.50 14.24
C GLY A 23 0.00 7.00 13.08
N TYR A 24 0.32 5.86 12.48
CA TYR A 24 -0.52 5.24 11.44
C TYR A 24 -1.63 4.40 12.07
N GLY A 25 -2.80 4.44 11.45
CA GLY A 25 -3.99 3.76 11.97
C GLY A 25 -5.25 4.14 11.19
N PRO A 26 -6.44 3.85 11.74
CA PRO A 26 -7.69 4.33 11.18
C PRO A 26 -7.65 5.86 11.00
N GLY A 27 -7.83 6.34 9.77
CA GLY A 27 -7.75 7.77 9.43
C GLY A 27 -6.35 8.30 9.10
N HIS A 28 -5.28 7.51 9.28
CA HIS A 28 -3.92 7.88 8.87
C HIS A 28 -3.22 6.67 8.22
N SER A 29 -3.45 6.51 6.92
CA SER A 29 -2.97 5.37 6.14
C SER A 29 -1.50 5.54 5.70
N VAL A 30 -0.67 4.54 5.98
CA VAL A 30 0.72 4.48 5.53
C VAL A 30 0.84 4.32 4.01
N SER A 31 -0.08 3.58 3.37
CA SER A 31 -0.06 3.42 1.91
C SER A 31 -0.50 4.70 1.20
N ALA A 32 -1.49 5.42 1.74
CA ALA A 32 -1.92 6.71 1.20
C ALA A 32 -0.79 7.74 1.29
N ARG A 33 -0.07 7.78 2.41
CA ARG A 33 1.13 8.62 2.54
C ARG A 33 2.21 8.21 1.53
N ALA A 34 2.49 6.92 1.37
CA ALA A 34 3.51 6.45 0.42
C ALA A 34 3.20 6.84 -1.04
N VAL A 35 1.92 6.90 -1.42
CA VAL A 35 1.49 7.43 -2.72
C VAL A 35 1.68 8.94 -2.80
N SER A 36 1.26 9.69 -1.77
CA SER A 36 1.43 11.15 -1.71
C SER A 36 2.89 11.59 -1.79
N GLU A 37 3.81 10.79 -1.25
CA GLU A 37 5.27 11.02 -1.29
C GLU A 37 5.90 10.51 -2.61
N GLY A 38 5.11 9.93 -3.51
CA GLY A 38 5.56 9.42 -4.82
C GLY A 38 6.41 8.15 -4.79
N VAL A 39 6.57 7.54 -3.61
CA VAL A 39 7.35 6.30 -3.43
C VAL A 39 6.55 5.09 -3.92
N TRP A 40 5.23 5.11 -3.72
CA TRP A 40 4.29 4.13 -4.25
C TRP A 40 3.43 4.74 -5.35
N ARG A 41 2.80 3.88 -6.15
CA ARG A 41 1.87 4.28 -7.21
C ARG A 41 0.58 3.47 -7.11
N GLU A 42 -0.48 4.06 -7.59
CA GLU A 42 -1.75 3.40 -7.83
C GLU A 42 -1.72 2.70 -9.19
N CYS A 43 -2.37 1.54 -9.28
CA CYS A 43 -2.56 0.86 -10.54
C CYS A 43 -3.53 1.67 -11.43
N PRO A 44 -3.24 1.87 -12.72
CA PRO A 44 -4.12 2.64 -13.60
C PRO A 44 -5.45 1.94 -13.93
N ALA A 45 -5.65 0.68 -13.52
CA ALA A 45 -6.81 -0.13 -13.90
C ALA A 45 -7.59 -0.72 -12.71
N CYS A 46 -7.11 -0.58 -11.47
CA CYS A 46 -7.81 -1.03 -10.27
C CYS A 46 -7.24 -0.36 -9.01
N ASP A 47 -7.84 -0.62 -7.85
CA ASP A 47 -7.46 -0.01 -6.57
C ASP A 47 -6.16 -0.57 -5.95
N TYR A 48 -5.37 -1.34 -6.70
CA TYR A 48 -4.11 -1.88 -6.19
C TYR A 48 -3.05 -0.78 -6.08
N VAL A 49 -2.42 -0.70 -4.90
CA VAL A 49 -1.37 0.28 -4.61
C VAL A 49 -0.09 -0.44 -4.19
N GLY A 50 1.06 0.02 -4.67
CA GLY A 50 2.33 -0.55 -4.27
C GLY A 50 3.55 0.16 -4.83
N ALA A 51 4.72 -0.40 -4.50
CA ALA A 51 5.98 0.05 -5.10
C ALA A 51 5.96 -0.15 -6.63
N PRO A 52 6.72 0.65 -7.41
CA PRO A 52 6.71 0.59 -8.88
C PRO A 52 6.94 -0.80 -9.46
N ALA A 53 7.86 -1.58 -8.89
CA ALA A 53 8.12 -2.96 -9.30
C ALA A 53 6.90 -3.87 -9.06
N SER A 54 6.18 -3.66 -7.95
CA SER A 54 4.96 -4.39 -7.64
C SER A 54 3.85 -4.05 -8.63
N ILE A 55 3.67 -2.77 -8.97
CA ILE A 55 2.70 -2.33 -9.99
C ILE A 55 3.02 -2.95 -11.35
N ALA A 56 4.28 -2.91 -11.79
CA ALA A 56 4.68 -3.50 -13.06
C ALA A 56 4.39 -5.01 -13.13
N ASN A 57 4.68 -5.74 -12.04
CA ASN A 57 4.34 -7.18 -11.95
C ASN A 57 2.82 -7.40 -11.87
N HIS A 58 2.12 -6.58 -11.10
CA HIS A 58 0.67 -6.65 -10.94
C HIS A 58 -0.03 -6.44 -12.29
N THR A 59 0.27 -5.37 -13.02
CA THR A 59 -0.34 -5.08 -14.33
C THR A 59 -0.13 -6.22 -15.33
N LYS A 60 1.06 -6.81 -15.35
CA LYS A 60 1.37 -7.96 -16.22
C LYS A 60 0.64 -9.25 -15.86
N LYS A 61 0.18 -9.42 -14.62
CA LYS A 61 -0.46 -10.64 -14.15
C LYS A 61 -1.97 -10.51 -14.07
N ALA A 62 -2.45 -9.35 -13.65
CA ALA A 62 -3.85 -9.08 -13.38
C ALA A 62 -4.61 -8.47 -14.57
N HIS A 63 -3.92 -7.90 -15.56
CA HIS A 63 -4.55 -7.16 -16.66
C HIS A 63 -4.13 -7.63 -18.07
N THR A 64 -3.68 -8.87 -18.23
CA THR A 64 -3.27 -9.44 -19.53
C THR A 64 -4.40 -10.13 -20.32
N ALA A 65 -5.59 -9.53 -20.34
CA ALA A 65 -6.61 -9.67 -21.39
C ALA A 65 -7.71 -8.59 -21.20
N ALA A 66 -8.13 -7.98 -22.30
CA ALA A 66 -9.00 -6.79 -22.42
C ALA A 66 -10.23 -6.77 -21.49
N VAL A 67 -10.58 -5.61 -20.92
CA VAL A 67 -11.45 -4.59 -21.53
C VAL A 67 -11.67 -3.40 -20.60
N CYS A 68 -12.03 -2.29 -21.23
CA CYS A 68 -12.62 -1.08 -20.69
C CYS A 68 -13.61 -1.27 -19.53
N GLU A 69 -13.75 -0.17 -18.78
CA GLU A 69 -14.97 0.26 -18.09
C GLU A 69 -15.22 -0.35 -16.71
N GLN A 70 -15.10 0.51 -15.69
CA GLN A 70 -16.08 0.62 -14.60
C GLN A 70 -15.93 1.99 -13.94
N ALA A 71 -16.82 2.90 -14.36
CA ALA A 71 -17.18 4.11 -13.64
C ALA A 71 -18.06 3.76 -12.44
N GLN A 72 -17.89 4.47 -11.32
CA GLN A 72 -18.86 4.72 -10.23
C GLN A 72 -18.14 5.66 -9.24
N GLY A 73 -18.53 6.91 -8.97
CA GLY A 73 -19.86 7.50 -8.94
C GLY A 73 -20.53 7.20 -7.60
N ALA A 74 -20.34 8.05 -6.59
CA ALA A 74 -21.23 8.22 -5.43
C ALA A 74 -20.80 9.39 -4.54
N GLU A 75 -21.02 10.60 -5.04
CA GLU A 75 -21.37 11.76 -4.24
C GLU A 75 -22.72 11.52 -3.52
N ARG A 76 -22.79 11.79 -2.20
CA ARG A 76 -24.02 12.11 -1.45
C ARG A 76 -23.70 12.93 -0.22
#